data_AF-A0A7S4KSL8-F1
#
_entry.id   AF-A0A7S4KSL8-F1
#
_cell.length_a   1.000
_cell.length_b   1.000
_cell.length_c   1.000
_cell.angle_alpha   90.00
_cell.angle_beta   90.00
_cell.angle_gamma   90.00
#
_symmetry.space_group_name_H-M   'P 1'
#
loop_
_entity.id
_entity.type
_entity.pdbx_description
1 polymer ?
#
loop_
_entity_poly.entity_id
_entity_poly.type
_entity_poly.pdbx_seq_one_letter_code
_entity_poly.pdbx_strand_id
1 'polypeptide(L)'
;PGAKGLENENHVYVGRDMTKHIPGAKGSIYGNPFTQKDGTLQERIEKYENHLTSSPHLMSSLPELKGKVLGCWCHPNSCHAHIIAKHVDLLPEVSGEKEKEKEEKEEK
;
A
#
# COMPACT_ATOMS: atom_id res chain seq x y z
N PRO A 1 9.26 -17.21 13.37
CA PRO A 1 8.52 -17.09 12.08
C PRO A 1 8.77 -15.71 11.44
N GLY A 2 9.86 -15.61 10.67
CA GLY A 2 10.24 -14.38 9.98
C GLY A 2 9.25 -14.06 8.86
N ALA A 3 9.02 -12.76 8.61
CA ALA A 3 8.21 -12.31 7.50
C ALA A 3 8.82 -12.80 6.19
N LYS A 4 8.24 -13.89 5.70
CA LYS A 4 8.60 -14.61 4.47
C LYS A 4 8.15 -13.74 3.31
N GLY A 5 8.98 -12.78 2.94
CA GLY A 5 8.53 -11.69 2.07
C GLY A 5 9.60 -10.69 1.67
N LEU A 6 10.86 -10.89 2.01
CA LEU A 6 11.99 -10.04 1.59
C LEU A 6 13.17 -10.88 1.06
N GLU A 7 12.89 -12.07 0.55
CA GLU A 7 13.92 -13.03 0.14
C GLU A 7 14.43 -12.79 -1.29
N ASN A 8 13.73 -11.99 -2.11
CA ASN A 8 14.09 -11.68 -3.50
C ASN A 8 14.12 -10.17 -3.76
N GLU A 9 14.90 -9.72 -4.75
CA GLU A 9 14.98 -8.30 -5.16
C GLU A 9 13.63 -7.71 -5.61
N ASN A 10 12.75 -8.57 -6.13
CA ASN A 10 11.42 -8.17 -6.59
C ASN A 10 10.39 -8.04 -5.45
N HIS A 11 10.78 -8.35 -4.21
CA HIS A 11 9.87 -8.25 -3.07
C HIS A 11 9.89 -6.84 -2.48
N VAL A 12 8.74 -6.17 -2.52
CA VAL A 12 8.55 -4.85 -1.92
C VAL A 12 7.67 -4.96 -0.70
N TYR A 13 8.19 -4.54 0.45
CA TYR A 13 7.40 -4.46 1.65
C TYR A 13 6.54 -3.19 1.64
N VAL A 14 5.21 -3.36 1.63
CA VAL A 14 4.21 -2.27 1.57
C VAL A 14 3.58 -1.99 2.93
N GLY A 15 4.07 -2.62 3.99
CA GLY A 15 3.56 -2.46 5.35
C GLY A 15 4.09 -1.22 6.07
N ARG A 16 3.67 -1.07 7.33
CA ARG A 16 4.20 -0.08 8.26
C ARG A 16 5.64 -0.40 8.64
N ASP A 17 6.39 0.60 9.09
CA ASP A 17 7.76 0.38 9.54
C ASP A 17 7.81 -0.69 10.64
N MET A 18 8.41 -1.81 10.29
CA MET A 18 8.61 -2.96 11.16
C MET A 18 10.10 -3.30 11.22
N THR A 19 10.98 -2.35 10.90
CA THR A 19 12.45 -2.54 10.88
C THR A 19 12.98 -3.07 12.22
N LYS A 20 12.31 -2.72 13.32
CA LYS A 20 12.59 -3.22 14.68
C LYS A 20 12.34 -4.73 14.87
N HIS A 21 11.46 -5.31 14.06
CA HIS A 21 11.03 -6.71 14.18
C HIS A 21 11.49 -7.57 12.99
N ILE A 22 11.60 -6.97 11.81
CA ILE A 22 11.93 -7.63 10.56
C ILE A 22 13.01 -6.79 9.87
N PRO A 23 14.25 -7.27 9.78
CA PRO A 23 15.31 -6.56 9.06
C PRO A 23 14.92 -6.38 7.59
N GLY A 24 14.93 -5.13 7.12
CA GLY A 24 14.52 -4.77 5.74
C GLY A 24 13.05 -4.36 5.59
N ALA A 25 12.19 -4.52 6.60
CA ALA A 25 10.80 -4.08 6.56
C ALA A 25 10.65 -2.57 6.81
N LYS A 26 11.25 -1.76 5.93
CA LYS A 26 11.14 -0.30 5.92
C LYS A 26 9.70 0.10 5.62
N GLY A 27 9.13 0.98 6.44
CA GLY A 27 7.79 1.50 6.20
C GLY A 27 7.68 2.11 4.81
N SER A 28 6.61 1.75 4.09
CA SER A 28 6.33 2.28 2.76
C SER A 28 5.19 3.30 2.81
N ILE A 29 5.12 4.17 1.79
CA ILE A 29 4.03 5.14 1.62
C ILE A 29 2.66 4.45 1.51
N TYR A 30 2.64 3.18 1.09
CA TYR A 30 1.42 2.37 0.98
C TYR A 30 1.00 1.70 2.29
N GLY A 31 1.71 1.94 3.39
CA GLY A 31 1.35 1.39 4.69
C GLY A 31 -0.06 1.81 5.11
N ASN A 32 -0.90 0.85 5.50
CA ASN A 32 -2.26 1.17 5.92
C ASN A 32 -2.28 2.08 7.18
N PRO A 33 -2.84 3.30 7.13
CA PRO A 33 -2.97 4.17 8.30
C PRO A 33 -4.02 3.65 9.30
N PHE A 34 -5.02 2.91 8.84
CA PHE A 34 -6.09 2.36 9.67
C PHE A 34 -5.59 1.19 10.52
N THR A 35 -5.94 1.23 11.81
CA THR A 35 -5.52 0.29 12.85
C THR A 35 -6.68 -0.61 13.30
N GLN A 36 -6.40 -1.55 14.21
CA GLN A 36 -7.45 -2.34 14.87
C GLN A 36 -8.51 -1.50 15.60
N LYS A 37 -8.23 -0.23 15.89
CA LYS A 37 -9.19 0.69 16.51
C LYS A 37 -10.23 1.23 15.51
N ASP A 38 -9.95 1.13 14.22
CA ASP A 38 -10.75 1.73 13.14
C ASP A 38 -11.87 0.80 12.61
N GLY A 39 -12.09 -0.35 13.25
CA GLY A 39 -13.16 -1.29 12.93
C GLY A 39 -12.67 -2.73 12.72
N THR A 40 -13.49 -3.55 12.09
CA THR A 40 -13.15 -4.92 11.69
C THR A 40 -12.07 -4.94 10.61
N LEU A 41 -11.46 -6.11 10.35
CA LEU A 41 -10.45 -6.25 9.30
C LEU A 41 -11.00 -5.84 7.93
N GLN A 42 -12.24 -6.23 7.63
CA GLN A 42 -12.92 -5.91 6.38
C GLN A 42 -13.13 -4.40 6.25
N GLU A 43 -13.69 -3.74 7.26
CA GLU A 43 -13.90 -2.29 7.24
C GLU A 43 -12.59 -1.51 7.03
N ARG A 44 -11.50 -1.95 7.67
CA ARG A 44 -10.18 -1.31 7.48
C ARG A 44 -9.64 -1.48 6.07
N ILE A 45 -9.92 -2.62 5.43
CA ILE A 45 -9.51 -2.89 4.06
C ILE A 45 -10.34 -2.03 3.11
N GLU A 46 -11.65 -1.93 3.32
CA GLU A 46 -12.55 -1.07 2.54
C GLU A 46 -12.18 0.41 2.67
N LYS A 47 -11.93 0.89 3.91
CA LYS A 47 -11.43 2.24 4.16
C LYS A 47 -10.07 2.48 3.49
N TYR A 48 -9.20 1.47 3.50
CA TYR A 48 -7.91 1.56 2.83
C TYR A 48 -8.05 1.63 1.31
N GLU A 49 -8.93 0.82 0.71
CA GLU A 49 -9.23 0.87 -0.73
C GLU A 49 -9.71 2.27 -1.13
N ASN A 50 -10.65 2.84 -0.36
CA ASN A 50 -11.13 4.19 -0.58
C ASN A 50 -10.02 5.25 -0.41
N HIS A 51 -9.20 5.14 0.63
CA HIS A 51 -8.05 6.03 0.82
C HIS A 51 -7.03 5.94 -0.33
N LEU A 52 -6.80 4.73 -0.84
CA LEU A 52 -5.88 4.49 -1.95
C LEU A 52 -6.38 5.14 -3.24
N THR A 53 -7.67 4.98 -3.57
CA THR A 53 -8.27 5.58 -4.78
C THR A 53 -8.50 7.08 -4.65
N SER A 54 -8.80 7.58 -3.45
CA SER A 54 -8.88 9.03 -3.18
C SER A 54 -7.53 9.72 -3.12
N SER A 55 -6.41 8.98 -3.01
CA SER A 55 -5.07 9.56 -2.96
C SER A 55 -4.39 9.47 -4.34
N PRO A 56 -4.39 10.56 -5.14
CA PRO A 56 -3.75 10.55 -6.46
C PRO A 56 -2.25 10.30 -6.37
N HIS A 57 -1.60 10.71 -5.28
CA HIS A 57 -0.16 10.47 -5.07
C HIS A 57 0.16 8.98 -4.91
N LEU A 58 -0.67 8.23 -4.18
CA LEU A 58 -0.50 6.78 -4.05
C LEU A 58 -0.82 6.07 -5.38
N MET A 59 -1.92 6.44 -6.03
CA MET A 59 -2.30 5.93 -7.36
C MET A 59 -1.21 6.15 -8.40
N SER A 60 -0.61 7.34 -8.44
CA SER A 60 0.48 7.67 -9.38
C SER A 60 1.77 6.90 -9.09
N SER A 61 1.94 6.42 -7.86
CA SER A 61 3.12 5.62 -7.47
C SER A 61 2.87 4.14 -7.74
N LEU A 62 1.63 3.66 -7.84
CA LEU A 62 1.32 2.24 -8.10
C LEU A 62 2.01 1.61 -9.32
N PRO A 63 2.19 2.28 -10.47
CA PRO A 63 2.90 1.71 -11.60
C PRO A 63 4.31 1.22 -11.25
N GLU A 64 4.98 1.81 -10.25
CA GLU A 64 6.31 1.40 -9.80
C GLU A 64 6.32 0.01 -9.15
N LEU A 65 5.16 -0.46 -8.70
CA LEU A 65 4.94 -1.76 -8.08
C LEU A 65 4.56 -2.84 -9.10
N LYS A 66 4.32 -2.48 -10.37
CA LYS A 66 3.94 -3.43 -11.42
C LYS A 66 5.06 -4.44 -11.66
N GLY A 67 4.69 -5.72 -11.63
CA GLY A 67 5.64 -6.83 -11.73
C GLY A 67 6.44 -7.14 -10.45
N LYS A 68 6.22 -6.40 -9.35
CA LYS A 68 6.85 -6.66 -8.05
C LYS A 68 5.93 -7.49 -7.15
N VAL A 69 6.53 -8.24 -6.23
CA VAL A 69 5.83 -9.05 -5.23
C VAL A 69 5.62 -8.21 -3.97
N LEU A 70 4.38 -7.91 -3.62
CA LEU A 70 4.06 -7.08 -2.46
C LEU A 70 4.03 -7.91 -1.18
N GLY A 71 4.97 -7.64 -0.28
CA GLY A 71 5.08 -8.26 1.03
C GLY A 71 4.41 -7.43 2.13
N CYS A 72 3.68 -8.08 3.02
CA CYS A 72 3.19 -7.46 4.24
C CYS A 72 3.15 -8.47 5.39
N TRP A 73 3.38 -8.00 6.61
CA TRP A 73 3.39 -8.82 7.82
C TRP A 73 2.01 -9.40 8.19
N CYS A 74 0.91 -8.86 7.63
CA CYS A 74 -0.45 -9.34 7.92
C CYS A 74 -0.78 -10.70 7.27
N HIS A 75 0.00 -11.14 6.29
CA HIS A 75 -0.19 -12.43 5.62
C HIS A 75 -0.11 -13.58 6.66
N PRO A 76 -0.99 -14.62 6.59
CA PRO A 76 -1.90 -15.01 5.50
C PRO A 76 -3.31 -14.41 5.54
N ASN A 77 -3.60 -13.45 6.43
CA ASN A 77 -4.93 -12.85 6.51
C ASN A 77 -5.15 -11.82 5.40
N SER A 78 -6.42 -11.46 5.16
CA SER A 78 -6.78 -10.34 4.27
C SER A 78 -5.97 -9.10 4.64
N CYS A 79 -5.31 -8.52 3.65
CA CYS A 79 -4.29 -7.50 3.85
C CYS A 79 -4.40 -6.41 2.78
N HIS A 80 -4.03 -5.17 3.14
CA HIS A 80 -4.00 -4.04 2.23
C HIS A 80 -3.11 -4.27 1.00
N ALA A 81 -2.07 -5.11 1.12
CA ALA A 81 -1.22 -5.51 0.00
C ALA A 81 -2.00 -6.14 -1.16
N HIS A 82 -3.08 -6.88 -0.88
CA HIS A 82 -3.92 -7.48 -1.92
C HIS A 82 -4.70 -6.41 -2.70
N ILE A 83 -5.17 -5.36 -2.01
CA ILE A 83 -5.87 -4.24 -2.65
C ILE A 83 -4.91 -3.50 -3.58
N ILE A 84 -3.70 -3.19 -3.10
CA ILE A 84 -2.66 -2.57 -3.94
C ILE A 84 -2.39 -3.44 -5.18
N ALA A 85 -2.13 -4.73 -5.00
CA ALA A 85 -1.84 -5.65 -6.10
C ALA A 85 -2.98 -5.67 -7.13
N LYS A 86 -4.23 -5.72 -6.68
CA LYS A 86 -5.43 -5.63 -7.53
C LYS A 86 -5.45 -4.34 -8.35
N HIS A 87 -5.20 -3.19 -7.73
CA HIS A 87 -5.17 -1.92 -8.48
C HIS A 87 -4.00 -1.87 -9.47
N VAL A 88 -2.80 -2.29 -9.07
CA VAL A 88 -1.61 -2.33 -9.92
C VAL A 88 -1.83 -3.19 -11.16
N ASP A 89 -2.50 -4.34 -11.02
CA ASP A 89 -2.82 -5.24 -12.13
C ASP A 89 -3.87 -4.65 -13.09
N LEU A 90 -4.85 -3.93 -12.54
CA LEU A 90 -5.89 -3.24 -13.31
C LEU A 90 -5.41 -1.98 -14.03
N LEU A 91 -4.23 -1.45 -13.70
CA LEU A 91 -3.69 -0.27 -14.37
C LEU A 91 -3.35 -0.60 -15.84
N PRO A 92 -4.01 0.06 -16.82
CA PRO A 92 -3.60 -0.07 -18.20
C PRO A 92 -2.15 0.42 -18.36
N GLU A 93 -1.44 -0.06 -19.38
CA GLU A 93 -0.09 0.44 -19.71
C GLU A 93 -0.18 1.88 -20.25
N VAL A 94 -0.54 2.83 -19.40
CA VAL A 94 -0.66 4.23 -19.76
C VAL A 94 0.65 4.94 -19.46
N SER A 95 1.38 5.18 -20.54
CA SER A 95 2.50 6.10 -20.63
C SER A 95 2.06 7.50 -20.18
N GLY A 96 2.23 7.77 -18.88
CA GLY A 96 2.35 9.09 -18.27
C GLY A 96 1.38 10.18 -18.74
N GLU A 97 0.27 10.35 -18.04
CA GLU A 97 -0.43 11.63 -18.00
C GLU A 97 -0.61 12.06 -16.55
N LYS A 98 0.16 13.10 -16.18
CA LYS A 98 0.07 13.82 -14.91
C LYS A 98 -1.22 14.62 -14.92
N GLU A 99 -2.14 14.33 -14.02
CA GLU A 99 -3.21 15.28 -13.70
C GLU A 99 -3.22 15.64 -12.21
N LYS A 100 -3.18 16.97 -12.01
CA LYS A 100 -3.16 17.72 -10.77
C LYS A 100 -4.58 17.81 -10.19
N GLU A 101 -4.71 17.74 -8.88
CA GLU A 101 -5.55 18.61 -8.04
C GLU A 101 -5.24 18.25 -6.57
N LYS A 102 -4.66 19.10 -5.70
CA LYS A 102 -5.09 20.36 -5.07
C LYS A 102 -6.43 20.29 -4.32
N GLU A 103 -6.34 20.13 -3.00
CA GLU A 103 -7.25 20.72 -1.98
C GLU A 103 -6.46 20.63 -0.65
N GLU A 104 -5.82 21.66 -0.08
CA GLU A 104 -6.30 22.93 0.52
C GLU A 104 -7.37 22.77 1.60
N LYS A 105 -6.98 22.66 2.89
CA LYS A 105 -7.39 23.58 3.99
C LYS A 105 -7.10 23.02 5.41
N GLU A 106 -6.42 23.84 6.21
CA GLU A 106 -6.78 24.23 7.59
C GLU A 106 -5.77 25.36 7.93
N GLU A 107 -6.03 26.60 7.51
CA GLU A 107 -6.86 27.63 8.16
C GLU A 107 -6.52 27.89 9.64
N LYS A 108 -5.69 28.95 9.81
CA LYS A 108 -5.70 29.95 10.88
C LYS A 108 -4.70 29.83 12.04
#